data_AF-A0A972ZMF0-F1
#
_entry.id   AF-A0A972ZMF0-F1
#
_cell.length_a   1.000
_cell.length_b   1.000
_cell.length_c   1.000
_cell.angle_alpha   90.00
_cell.angle_beta   90.00
_cell.angle_gamma   90.00
#
_symmetry.space_group_name_H-M   'P 1'
#
loop_
_entity.id
_entity.type
_entity.pdbx_description
1 polymer ?
#
loop_
_entity_poly.entity_id
_entity_poly.type
_entity_poly.pdbx_seq_one_letter_code
_entity_poly.pdbx_strand_id
1 'polypeptide(L)' 'MRPDRVALTEALHTLAHDPAARESYLSDGAAYAAAIGLQGDEAEALINLSEQTLADLGVHPLVPFLTRLLIDHERRQKT' A
#
# COMPACT_ATOMS: atom_id res chain seq x y z
N MET A 1 -4.83 -19.29 -4.60
CA MET A 1 -4.13 -18.00 -4.48
C MET A 1 -3.13 -17.89 -5.63
N ARG A 2 -3.08 -16.77 -6.36
CA ARG A 2 -2.04 -16.53 -7.38
C ARG A 2 -0.76 -16.07 -6.67
N PRO A 3 0.38 -16.74 -6.85
CA PRO A 3 1.62 -16.42 -6.13
C PRO A 3 2.14 -15.00 -6.44
N ASP A 4 1.86 -14.48 -7.63
CA ASP A 4 2.26 -13.11 -8.02
C ASP A 4 1.62 -11.98 -7.20
N ARG A 5 0.48 -12.22 -6.53
CA ARG A 5 -0.27 -11.16 -5.81
C ARG A 5 -0.08 -11.18 -4.29
N VAL A 6 0.82 -12.04 -3.82
CA VAL A 6 1.20 -12.13 -2.41
C VAL A 6 1.89 -10.84 -1.99
N ALA A 7 2.83 -10.32 -2.80
CA ALA A 7 3.61 -9.12 -2.50
C ALA A 7 2.75 -7.86 -2.27
N LEU A 8 1.76 -7.58 -3.13
CA LEU A 8 0.88 -6.41 -2.97
C LEU A 8 0.02 -6.52 -1.70
N THR A 9 -0.54 -7.70 -1.44
CA THR A 9 -1.40 -7.91 -0.26
C THR A 9 -0.58 -7.86 1.03
N GLU A 10 0.63 -8.41 1.03
CA GLU A 10 1.58 -8.33 2.15
C GLU A 10 2.07 -6.90 2.39
N ALA A 11 2.32 -6.12 1.33
CA ALA A 11 2.70 -4.72 1.45
C ALA A 11 1.60 -3.90 2.12
N LEU A 12 0.35 -4.05 1.67
CA LEU A 12 -0.80 -3.37 2.29
C LEU A 12 -1.01 -3.81 3.74
N HIS A 13 -0.88 -5.11 4.03
CA HIS A 13 -0.96 -5.60 5.40
C HIS A 13 0.17 -5.04 6.28
N THR A 14 1.38 -4.95 5.76
CA THR A 14 2.54 -4.36 6.44
C THR A 14 2.29 -2.88 6.74
N LEU A 15 1.84 -2.10 5.74
CA LEU A 15 1.51 -0.68 5.95
C LEU A 15 0.39 -0.51 6.99
N ALA A 16 -0.58 -1.41 7.06
CA ALA A 16 -1.63 -1.34 8.07
C ALA A 16 -1.14 -1.61 9.51
N HIS A 17 -0.02 -2.30 9.70
CA HIS A 17 0.41 -2.76 11.04
C HIS A 17 1.79 -2.22 11.49
N ASP A 18 2.64 -1.75 10.57
CA ASP A 18 4.00 -1.29 10.86
C ASP A 18 4.16 0.22 10.62
N PRO A 19 4.33 1.02 11.69
CA PRO A 19 4.60 2.46 11.57
C PRO A 19 5.90 2.78 10.80
N ALA A 20 6.94 1.95 10.90
CA ALA A 20 8.20 2.20 10.20
C ALA A 20 8.03 2.03 8.68
N ALA A 21 7.25 1.02 8.27
CA ALA A 21 6.87 0.84 6.88
C ALA A 21 6.05 2.02 6.34
N ARG A 22 5.10 2.54 7.13
CA ARG A 22 4.35 3.75 6.74
C ARG A 22 5.23 4.97 6.65
N GLU A 23 6.19 5.15 7.55
CA GLU A 23 7.16 6.23 7.44
C GLU A 23 7.97 6.15 6.13
N SER A 24 8.48 4.96 5.79
CA SER A 24 9.19 4.73 4.53
C SER A 24 8.31 5.03 3.31
N TYR A 25 7.07 4.56 3.32
CA TYR A 25 6.08 4.85 2.27
C TYR A 25 5.76 6.35 2.17
N LEU A 26 5.64 7.04 3.31
CA LEU A 26 5.36 8.49 3.35
C LEU A 26 6.54 9.32 2.84
N SER A 27 7.77 8.84 3.01
CA SER A 27 8.96 9.49 2.45
C SER A 27 9.03 9.33 0.93
N ASP A 28 8.80 8.12 0.41
CA ASP A 28 8.77 7.86 -1.03
C ASP A 28 7.99 6.56 -1.34
N GLY A 29 6.72 6.72 -1.73
CA GLY A 29 5.85 5.58 -2.06
C GLY A 29 6.28 4.81 -3.32
N ALA A 30 6.94 5.47 -4.27
CA ALA A 30 7.43 4.82 -5.49
C ALA A 30 8.67 3.98 -5.19
N ALA A 31 9.61 4.52 -4.40
CA ALA A 31 10.75 3.75 -3.91
C ALA A 31 10.31 2.58 -3.02
N TYR A 32 9.30 2.77 -2.17
CA TYR A 32 8.71 1.69 -1.38
C TYR A 32 8.18 0.57 -2.27
N ALA A 33 7.36 0.89 -3.30
CA ALA A 33 6.82 -0.08 -4.23
C ALA A 33 7.91 -0.82 -5.03
N ALA A 34 8.94 -0.11 -5.46
CA ALA A 34 10.09 -0.70 -6.17
C ALA A 34 10.90 -1.65 -5.27
N ALA A 35 11.10 -1.31 -4.00
CA ALA A 35 11.88 -2.12 -3.05
C ALA A 35 11.26 -3.51 -2.79
N ILE A 36 9.93 -3.61 -2.88
CA ILE A 36 9.18 -4.87 -2.75
C ILE A 36 8.93 -5.56 -4.10
N GLY A 37 9.47 -5.00 -5.20
CA GLY A 37 9.41 -5.59 -6.53
C GLY A 37 8.07 -5.45 -7.26
N LEU A 38 7.18 -4.56 -6.81
CA LEU A 38 5.94 -4.28 -7.55
C LEU A 38 6.24 -3.53 -8.85
N GLN A 39 5.47 -3.85 -9.89
CA GLN A 39 5.59 -3.23 -11.21
C GLN A 39 4.21 -3.01 -11.83
N GLY A 40 4.13 -2.13 -12.83
CA GLY A 40 2.92 -1.87 -13.59
C GLY A 40 1.74 -1.49 -12.71
N ASP A 41 0.57 -2.07 -13.00
CA ASP A 41 -0.70 -1.74 -12.34
C ASP A 41 -0.68 -1.95 -10.82
N GLU A 42 0.10 -2.92 -10.31
CA GLU A 42 0.19 -3.18 -8.86
C GLU A 42 1.00 -2.09 -8.14
N ALA A 43 2.09 -1.62 -8.76
CA ALA A 43 2.85 -0.49 -8.23
C ALA A 43 2.02 0.78 -8.26
N GLU A 44 1.36 1.08 -9.38
CA GLU A 44 0.49 2.25 -9.52
C GLU A 44 -0.67 2.23 -8.52
N ALA A 45 -1.29 1.06 -8.30
CA ALA A 45 -2.37 0.90 -7.34
C ALA A 45 -1.91 1.16 -5.90
N LEU A 46 -0.71 0.68 -5.52
CA LEU A 46 -0.12 0.92 -4.20
C LEU A 46 0.29 2.39 -4.01
N ILE A 47 0.96 2.98 -5.01
CA ILE A 47 1.44 4.38 -4.96
C ILE A 47 0.26 5.34 -4.78
N ASN A 48 -0.83 5.12 -5.51
CA ASN A 48 -2.02 5.97 -5.44
C ASN A 48 -2.98 5.60 -4.29
N LEU A 49 -2.78 4.44 -3.63
CA LEU A 49 -3.74 3.81 -2.72
C LEU A 49 -5.16 3.87 -3.28
N SER A 50 -5.29 3.47 -4.55
CA SER A 50 -6.57 3.47 -5.25
C SER A 50 -7.39 2.27 -4.77
N GLU A 51 -8.35 2.49 -3.88
CA GLU A 51 -9.21 1.44 -3.34
C GLU A 51 -9.93 0.66 -4.45
N GLN A 52 -10.40 1.36 -5.49
CA GLN A 52 -11.07 0.74 -6.63
C GLN A 52 -10.11 -0.14 -7.44
N THR A 53 -8.93 0.37 -7.79
CA THR A 53 -7.93 -0.42 -8.54
C THR A 53 -7.45 -1.63 -7.74
N LEU A 54 -7.27 -1.49 -6.41
CA LEU A 54 -6.90 -2.59 -5.53
C LEU A 54 -8.02 -3.64 -5.42
N ALA A 55 -9.29 -3.21 -5.37
CA ALA A 55 -10.44 -4.12 -5.41
C ALA A 55 -10.55 -4.87 -6.75
N ASP A 56 -10.32 -4.19 -7.88
CA ASP A 56 -10.29 -4.81 -9.21
C ASP A 56 -9.14 -5.82 -9.35
N LEU A 57 -8.03 -5.59 -8.63
CA LEU A 57 -6.92 -6.54 -8.48
C LEU A 57 -7.23 -7.69 -7.50
N GLY A 58 -8.42 -7.72 -6.91
CA GLY A 58 -8.88 -8.79 -6.02
C GLY A 58 -8.41 -8.65 -4.56
N VAL A 59 -7.88 -7.48 -4.18
CA VAL A 59 -7.57 -7.17 -2.78
C VAL A 59 -8.88 -6.91 -2.04
N HIS A 60 -9.02 -7.48 -0.84
CA HIS A 60 -10.21 -7.23 -0.03
C HIS A 60 -10.30 -5.74 0.36
N PRO A 61 -11.43 -5.03 0.10
CA PRO A 61 -11.52 -3.57 0.23
C PRO A 61 -11.17 -2.99 1.59
N LEU A 62 -11.37 -3.76 2.66
CA LEU A 62 -11.03 -3.32 4.02
C LEU A 62 -9.53 -3.02 4.20
N VAL A 63 -8.64 -3.77 3.56
CA VAL A 63 -7.18 -3.62 3.74
C VAL A 63 -6.67 -2.28 3.19
N PRO A 64 -6.96 -1.88 1.93
CA PRO A 64 -6.54 -0.58 1.42
C PRO A 64 -7.23 0.59 2.12
N PHE A 65 -8.50 0.42 2.54
CA PHE A 65 -9.20 1.41 3.35
C PHE A 65 -8.45 1.71 4.67
N LEU A 66 -8.10 0.66 5.45
CA LEU A 66 -7.37 0.82 6.71
C LEU A 66 -5.98 1.41 6.48
N THR A 67 -5.28 0.94 5.44
CA THR A 67 -3.96 1.45 5.06
C THR A 67 -4.01 2.95 4.78
N ARG A 68 -4.98 3.40 3.97
CA ARG A 68 -5.17 4.81 3.64
C ARG A 68 -5.53 5.65 4.87
N LEU A 69 -6.46 5.16 5.71
CA LEU A 69 -6.85 5.84 6.95
C LEU A 69 -5.63 6.13 7.85
N LEU A 70 -4.75 5.14 8.02
CA LEU A 70 -3.54 5.25 8.85
C LEU A 70 -2.50 6.21 8.24
N ILE A 71 -2.26 6.09 6.95
CA ILE A 71 -1.33 6.97 6.21
C ILE A 71 -1.80 8.43 6.25
N ASP A 72 -3.09 8.68 6.04
CA ASP A 72 -3.66 10.03 6.12
C ASP A 72 -3.69 10.56 7.57
N HIS A 73 -3.81 9.70 8.57
CA HIS A 73 -3.62 10.08 9.96
C HIS A 73 -2.18 10.55 10.23
N GLU A 74 -1.17 9.79 9.79
CA GLU A 74 0.23 10.13 9.99
C GLU A 74 0.68 11.37 9.21
N ARG A 75 0.19 11.57 7.98
CA ARG A 75 0.43 12.81 7.22
C ARG A 75 0.00 14.06 7.99
N ARG A 76 -1.16 13.98 8.65
CA ARG A 76 -1.72 15.09 9.44
C ARG A 76 -0.93 15.36 10.73
N GLN A 77 -0.19 14.38 11.26
CA GLN A 77 0.66 14.58 12.42
C GLN A 77 2.05 15.13 12.07
N LYS A 78 2.50 14.98 10.82
CA LYS A 78 3.80 15.46 10.34
C LYS A 78 3.75 16.85 9.68
N THR A 79 2.56 17.44 9.53
CA THR A 79 2.32 18.80 8.99
C THR A 79 2.02 19.76 10.12
#